data_AF-A0A8B6CUR9-F1
#
_entry.id   AF-A0A8B6CUR9-F1
#
_cell.length_a   1.000
_cell.length_b   1.000
_cell.length_c   1.000
_cell.angle_alpha   90.00
_cell.angle_beta   90.00
_cell.angle_gamma   90.00
#
_symmetry.space_group_name_H-M   'P 1'
#
loop_
_entity.id
_entity.type
_entity.pdbx_description
1 polymer ?
#
loop_
_entity_poly.entity_id
_entity_poly.type
_entity_poly.pdbx_seq_one_letter_code
_entity_poly.pdbx_strand_id
1 'polypeptide(L)'
;MAKYKFTLVMENSICDDYITEKLWRPLHLGSVPIVLGSPKVQDFLPSNHSAIIIMDISSPKKIADFIKLLNNNDDMYNEYTAWKKTGVTNTYLKNVLQKRNFMDPHLRFQCNICKILHENKRRKTSGLPIFRYRSNHSHYGCPGPVNFDPKVKPKPFESIYRHLYYQSVFEAKAVSHFAKLNRKVTSNEFNEYLSRIDSNV
;
A
#
# COMPACT_ATOMS: atom_id res chain seq x y z
N MET A 1 -7.13 8.09 -19.07
CA MET A 1 -6.76 6.66 -18.99
C MET A 1 -7.48 5.83 -20.06
N ALA A 2 -8.81 5.89 -20.18
CA ALA A 2 -9.57 5.08 -21.16
C ALA A 2 -9.18 5.25 -22.65
N LYS A 3 -8.47 6.32 -23.01
CA LYS A 3 -7.97 6.57 -24.38
C LYS A 3 -6.62 5.89 -24.70
N TYR A 4 -6.02 5.18 -23.74
CA TYR A 4 -4.67 4.61 -23.88
C TYR A 4 -4.66 3.11 -23.59
N LYS A 5 -3.92 2.32 -24.41
CA LYS A 5 -3.73 0.87 -24.22
C LYS A 5 -3.04 0.56 -22.89
N PHE A 6 -2.10 1.40 -22.44
CA PHE A 6 -1.32 1.19 -21.23
C PHE A 6 -1.38 2.40 -20.28
N THR A 7 -1.30 2.15 -18.97
CA THR A 7 -1.21 3.19 -17.93
C THR A 7 -0.06 2.86 -16.98
N LEU A 8 0.82 3.83 -16.72
CA LEU A 8 1.86 3.69 -15.69
C LEU A 8 1.23 3.77 -14.30
N VAL A 9 1.47 2.75 -13.50
CA VAL A 9 0.98 2.60 -12.13
C VAL A 9 2.20 2.49 -11.22
N MET A 10 2.75 3.63 -10.84
CA MET A 10 3.89 3.71 -9.93
C MET A 10 3.41 4.20 -8.57
N GLU A 11 3.66 3.41 -7.53
CA GLU A 11 3.44 3.85 -6.16
C GLU A 11 4.61 4.69 -5.66
N ASN A 12 4.32 5.55 -4.67
CA ASN A 12 5.33 6.44 -4.11
C ASN A 12 6.44 5.69 -3.35
N SER A 13 6.23 4.41 -3.04
CA SER A 13 7.19 3.54 -2.36
C SER A 13 6.90 2.07 -2.70
N ILE A 14 7.94 1.25 -2.66
CA ILE A 14 7.84 -0.21 -2.83
C ILE A 14 7.63 -0.80 -1.43
N CYS A 15 6.42 -1.28 -1.16
CA CYS A 15 6.06 -1.82 0.14
C CYS A 15 4.97 -2.89 0.02
N ASP A 16 5.07 -3.93 0.85
CA ASP A 16 4.01 -4.93 0.99
C ASP A 16 2.67 -4.25 1.31
N ASP A 17 1.61 -4.73 0.68
CA ASP A 17 0.22 -4.26 0.81
C ASP A 17 -0.04 -2.78 0.42
N TYR A 18 0.97 -1.99 0.04
CA TYR A 18 0.79 -0.61 -0.44
C TYR A 18 0.29 -0.56 -1.89
N ILE A 19 -1.01 -0.82 -2.05
CA ILE A 19 -1.71 -0.84 -3.34
C ILE A 19 -2.86 0.17 -3.27
N THR A 20 -2.79 1.22 -4.10
CA THR A 20 -3.72 2.35 -4.03
C THR A 20 -4.69 2.38 -5.22
N GLU A 21 -5.46 3.47 -5.35
CA GLU A 21 -6.36 3.72 -6.47
C GLU A 21 -5.66 3.67 -7.83
N LYS A 22 -4.34 3.88 -7.87
CA LYS A 22 -3.54 3.88 -9.10
C LYS A 22 -3.64 2.55 -9.85
N LEU A 23 -3.72 1.41 -9.16
CA LEU A 23 -3.94 0.11 -9.79
C LEU A 23 -5.38 -0.05 -10.29
N TRP A 24 -6.35 0.34 -9.47
CA TRP A 24 -7.76 0.04 -9.71
C TRP A 24 -8.36 0.86 -10.87
N ARG A 25 -7.95 2.14 -11.01
CA ARG A 25 -8.44 3.04 -12.06
C ARG A 25 -8.23 2.49 -13.49
N PRO A 26 -7.01 2.09 -13.92
CA PRO A 26 -6.80 1.55 -15.26
C PRO A 26 -7.47 0.18 -15.48
N LEU A 27 -7.44 -0.71 -14.49
CA LEU A 27 -8.15 -2.00 -14.56
C LEU A 27 -9.65 -1.81 -14.83
N HIS A 28 -10.27 -0.85 -14.13
CA HIS A 28 -11.67 -0.50 -14.36
C HIS A 28 -11.88 0.06 -15.78
N LEU A 29 -11.03 1.01 -16.20
CA LEU A 29 -11.17 1.73 -17.48
C LEU A 29 -10.70 0.95 -18.72
N GLY A 30 -10.10 -0.23 -18.57
CA GLY A 30 -9.67 -1.08 -19.70
C GLY A 30 -8.30 -0.75 -20.28
N SER A 31 -7.50 0.01 -19.53
CA SER A 31 -6.09 0.22 -19.85
C SER A 31 -5.25 -0.78 -19.08
N VAL A 32 -4.25 -1.40 -19.72
CA VAL A 32 -3.37 -2.38 -19.07
C VAL A 32 -2.39 -1.64 -18.15
N PRO A 33 -2.41 -1.90 -16.82
CA PRO A 33 -1.51 -1.24 -15.89
C PRO A 33 -0.08 -1.80 -16.00
N ILE A 34 0.89 -0.90 -16.00
CA ILE A 34 2.32 -1.19 -15.88
C ILE A 34 2.75 -0.80 -14.46
N VAL A 35 3.00 -1.80 -13.62
CA VAL A 35 3.01 -1.66 -12.16
C VAL A 35 4.44 -1.68 -11.59
N LEU A 36 4.78 -0.63 -10.85
CA LEU A 36 5.93 -0.58 -9.94
C LEU A 36 5.42 -0.15 -8.55
N GLY A 37 5.52 -1.01 -7.55
CA GLY A 37 4.94 -0.76 -6.24
C GLY A 37 5.01 -1.98 -5.36
N SER A 38 3.89 -2.40 -4.76
CA SER A 38 3.85 -3.52 -3.84
C SER A 38 4.28 -4.86 -4.45
N PRO A 39 5.19 -5.63 -3.81
CA PRO A 39 5.51 -7.01 -4.18
C PRO A 39 4.28 -7.93 -4.15
N LYS A 40 3.26 -7.57 -3.36
CA LYS A 40 2.00 -8.31 -3.21
C LYS A 40 0.94 -7.94 -4.22
N VAL A 41 1.25 -7.10 -5.22
CA VAL A 41 0.23 -6.65 -6.18
C VAL A 41 -0.44 -7.80 -6.94
N GLN A 42 0.30 -8.89 -7.20
CA GLN A 42 -0.21 -10.09 -7.87
C GLN A 42 -1.41 -10.71 -7.15
N ASP A 43 -1.42 -10.66 -5.82
CA ASP A 43 -2.49 -11.22 -4.98
C ASP A 43 -3.83 -10.51 -5.24
N PHE A 44 -3.79 -9.27 -5.73
CA PHE A 44 -4.95 -8.40 -5.93
C PHE A 44 -5.30 -8.18 -7.41
N LEU A 45 -4.62 -8.86 -8.34
CA LEU A 45 -4.92 -8.77 -9.76
C LEU A 45 -6.18 -9.59 -10.14
N PRO A 46 -7.04 -9.10 -11.06
CA PRO A 46 -8.22 -9.84 -11.51
C PRO A 46 -7.93 -11.24 -12.08
N SER A 47 -6.77 -11.40 -12.72
CA SER A 47 -6.24 -12.65 -13.26
C SER A 47 -4.70 -12.57 -13.28
N ASN A 48 -4.04 -13.73 -13.48
CA ASN A 48 -2.57 -13.79 -13.66
C ASN A 48 -2.06 -12.97 -14.85
N HIS A 49 -2.95 -12.59 -15.77
CA HIS A 49 -2.62 -11.86 -16.99
C HIS A 49 -3.55 -10.63 -17.09
N SER A 50 -3.32 -9.65 -16.21
CA SER A 50 -4.13 -8.41 -16.13
C SER A 50 -3.31 -7.16 -15.84
N ALA A 51 -2.00 -7.30 -15.60
CA ALA A 51 -1.06 -6.21 -15.37
C ALA A 51 0.35 -6.63 -15.81
N ILE A 52 1.19 -5.65 -16.14
CA ILE A 52 2.61 -5.83 -16.42
C ILE A 52 3.38 -5.40 -15.18
N ILE A 53 4.01 -6.32 -14.47
CA ILE A 53 4.77 -6.01 -13.26
C ILE A 53 6.23 -5.82 -13.62
N ILE A 54 6.80 -4.67 -13.27
CA ILE A 54 8.13 -4.26 -13.73
C ILE A 54 9.18 -4.23 -12.61
N MET A 55 8.87 -4.80 -11.45
CA MET A 55 9.74 -4.79 -10.27
C MET A 55 11.08 -5.48 -10.53
N ASP A 56 11.07 -6.57 -11.29
CA ASP A 56 12.25 -7.40 -11.56
C ASP A 56 12.91 -7.09 -12.92
N ILE A 57 12.45 -6.06 -13.65
CA ILE A 57 12.97 -5.77 -14.99
C ILE A 57 14.26 -4.96 -14.89
N SER A 58 15.33 -5.51 -15.46
CA SER A 58 16.69 -5.00 -15.32
C SER A 58 16.96 -3.64 -15.99
N SER A 59 16.08 -3.13 -16.86
CA SER A 59 16.25 -1.79 -17.45
C SER A 59 14.98 -1.19 -18.06
N PRO A 60 14.84 0.15 -18.07
CA PRO A 60 13.75 0.85 -18.76
C PRO A 60 13.64 0.52 -20.25
N LYS A 61 14.78 0.22 -20.91
CA LYS A 61 14.80 -0.20 -22.32
C LYS A 61 14.01 -1.49 -22.53
N LYS A 62 14.23 -2.51 -21.69
CA LYS A 62 13.49 -3.78 -21.78
C LYS A 62 11.99 -3.58 -21.57
N ILE A 63 11.61 -2.69 -20.65
CA ILE A 63 10.20 -2.32 -20.43
C ILE A 63 9.61 -1.71 -21.71
N ALA A 64 10.31 -0.76 -22.33
CA ALA A 64 9.86 -0.12 -23.56
C ALA A 64 9.75 -1.10 -24.73
N ASP A 65 10.72 -2.00 -24.89
CA ASP A 65 10.73 -3.01 -25.94
C ASP A 65 9.55 -4.00 -25.76
N PHE A 66 9.28 -4.42 -24.53
CA PHE A 66 8.13 -5.27 -24.21
C PHE A 66 6.78 -4.57 -24.47
N ILE A 67 6.64 -3.30 -24.10
CA ILE A 67 5.42 -2.52 -24.39
C ILE A 67 5.21 -2.37 -25.90
N LYS A 68 6.28 -2.15 -26.68
CA LYS A 68 6.19 -2.07 -28.16
C LYS A 68 5.74 -3.39 -28.76
N LEU A 69 6.27 -4.52 -28.28
CA LEU A 69 5.85 -5.86 -28.70
C LEU A 69 4.34 -6.06 -28.48
N LEU A 70 3.85 -5.78 -27.28
CA LEU A 70 2.42 -5.89 -26.95
C LEU A 70 1.57 -4.88 -27.73
N ASN A 71 2.08 -3.68 -27.98
CA ASN A 71 1.34 -2.67 -28.72
C ASN A 71 1.09 -3.12 -30.18
N ASN A 72 2.04 -3.83 -30.76
CA ASN A 72 2.04 -4.28 -32.16
C ASN A 72 1.43 -5.67 -32.37
N ASN A 73 1.04 -6.36 -31.29
CA ASN A 73 0.40 -7.67 -31.35
C ASN A 73 -0.91 -7.64 -30.54
N ASP A 74 -2.03 -7.52 -31.25
CA ASP A 74 -3.33 -7.40 -30.60
C ASP A 74 -3.76 -8.67 -29.88
N ASP A 75 -3.35 -9.86 -30.33
CA ASP A 75 -3.65 -11.11 -29.63
C ASP A 75 -2.99 -11.13 -28.26
N MET A 76 -1.69 -10.83 -28.20
CA MET A 76 -0.96 -10.72 -26.94
C MET A 76 -1.52 -9.61 -26.03
N TYR A 77 -1.92 -8.47 -26.60
CA TYR A 77 -2.56 -7.41 -25.82
C TYR A 77 -3.93 -7.86 -25.26
N ASN A 78 -4.72 -8.58 -26.06
CA ASN A 78 -6.05 -9.02 -25.70
C ASN A 78 -6.03 -10.01 -24.54
N GLU A 79 -4.96 -10.79 -24.37
CA GLU A 79 -4.76 -11.65 -23.19
C GLU A 79 -4.84 -10.84 -21.87
N TYR A 80 -4.28 -9.62 -21.82
CA TYR A 80 -4.30 -8.74 -20.63
C TYR A 80 -5.69 -8.21 -20.26
N THR A 81 -6.63 -8.28 -21.19
CA THR A 81 -8.00 -7.77 -21.02
C THR A 81 -9.06 -8.86 -21.10
N ALA A 82 -8.69 -10.10 -21.40
CA ALA A 82 -9.60 -11.23 -21.54
C ALA A 82 -10.47 -11.48 -20.30
N TRP A 83 -9.92 -11.26 -19.11
CA TRP A 83 -10.64 -11.38 -17.83
C TRP A 83 -11.87 -10.47 -17.74
N LYS A 84 -11.95 -9.39 -18.52
CA LYS A 84 -13.15 -8.53 -18.57
C LYS A 84 -14.36 -9.24 -19.18
N LYS A 85 -14.12 -10.21 -20.06
CA LYS A 85 -15.17 -11.02 -20.70
C LYS A 85 -15.46 -12.28 -19.90
N THR A 86 -14.42 -12.92 -19.36
CA THR A 86 -14.54 -14.20 -18.64
C THR A 86 -14.80 -14.04 -17.15
N GLY A 87 -14.65 -12.82 -16.61
CA GLY A 87 -14.77 -12.50 -15.20
C GLY A 87 -13.46 -12.65 -14.42
N VAL A 88 -13.49 -12.19 -13.17
CA VAL A 88 -12.36 -12.25 -12.21
C VAL A 88 -12.10 -13.71 -11.80
N THR A 89 -10.92 -14.21 -12.14
CA THR A 89 -10.50 -15.59 -11.80
C THR A 89 -9.87 -15.67 -10.43
N ASN A 90 -9.22 -14.61 -9.96
CA ASN A 90 -8.60 -14.53 -8.64
C ASN A 90 -9.64 -14.68 -7.50
N THR A 91 -9.59 -15.83 -6.81
CA THR A 91 -10.51 -16.17 -5.72
C THR A 91 -10.23 -15.38 -4.45
N TYR A 92 -8.96 -15.09 -4.15
CA TYR A 92 -8.58 -14.26 -3.01
C TYR A 92 -9.16 -12.85 -3.15
N LEU A 93 -8.97 -12.21 -4.31
CA LEU A 93 -9.54 -10.90 -4.59
C LEU A 93 -11.08 -10.90 -4.43
N LYS A 94 -11.77 -11.90 -5.00
CA LYS A 94 -13.23 -12.04 -4.86
C LYS A 94 -13.64 -12.12 -3.40
N ASN A 95 -12.98 -12.96 -2.61
CA ASN A 95 -13.27 -13.13 -1.19
C ASN A 95 -13.04 -11.84 -0.38
N VAL A 96 -11.96 -11.12 -0.67
CA VAL A 96 -11.65 -9.84 -0.03
C VAL A 96 -12.73 -8.80 -0.35
N LEU A 97 -13.11 -8.67 -1.63
CA LEU A 97 -14.12 -7.70 -2.07
C LEU A 97 -15.51 -8.01 -1.51
N GLN A 98 -15.91 -9.28 -1.45
CA GLN A 98 -17.19 -9.70 -0.88
C GLN A 98 -17.27 -9.44 0.63
N LYS A 99 -16.17 -9.65 1.36
CA LYS A 99 -16.10 -9.41 2.81
C LYS A 99 -15.91 -7.95 3.17
N ARG A 100 -15.54 -7.10 2.21
CA ARG A 100 -15.23 -5.70 2.46
C ARG A 100 -16.51 -4.94 2.79
N ASN A 101 -16.56 -4.40 4.00
CA ASN A 101 -17.59 -3.43 4.34
C ASN A 101 -17.23 -2.07 3.69
N PHE A 102 -18.03 -1.64 2.71
CA PHE A 102 -17.86 -0.35 2.02
C PHE A 102 -18.31 0.86 2.86
N MET A 103 -18.66 0.67 4.13
CA MET A 103 -18.90 1.76 5.07
C MET A 103 -17.75 2.78 5.12
N ASP A 104 -18.11 3.99 5.52
CA ASP A 104 -17.21 5.11 5.80
C ASP A 104 -15.97 4.65 6.61
N PRO A 105 -14.75 5.02 6.20
CA PRO A 105 -13.52 4.60 6.87
C PRO A 105 -13.45 4.93 8.36
N HIS A 106 -13.97 6.09 8.79
CA HIS A 106 -13.94 6.51 10.19
C HIS A 106 -14.92 5.67 11.01
N LEU A 107 -16.12 5.46 10.50
CA LEU A 107 -17.12 4.62 11.15
C LEU A 107 -16.63 3.16 11.26
N ARG A 108 -15.95 2.65 10.23
CA ARG A 108 -15.35 1.30 10.27
C ARG A 108 -14.32 1.16 11.38
N PHE A 109 -13.42 2.14 11.56
CA PHE A 109 -12.39 2.06 12.59
C PHE A 109 -13.01 1.98 13.99
N GLN A 110 -13.88 2.94 14.32
CA GLN A 110 -14.54 2.99 15.63
C GLN A 110 -15.37 1.72 15.88
N CYS A 111 -16.16 1.27 14.91
CA CYS A 111 -16.93 0.03 15.03
C CYS A 111 -16.04 -1.21 15.21
N ASN A 112 -14.89 -1.30 14.53
CA ASN A 112 -13.97 -2.43 14.67
C ASN A 112 -13.34 -2.46 16.07
N ILE A 113 -12.98 -1.30 16.63
CA ILE A 113 -12.48 -1.21 18.01
C ILE A 113 -13.58 -1.64 18.99
N CYS A 114 -14.82 -1.14 18.83
CA CYS A 114 -15.94 -1.54 19.67
C CYS A 114 -16.19 -3.06 19.59
N LYS A 115 -16.18 -3.66 18.39
CA LYS A 115 -16.33 -5.11 18.21
C LYS A 115 -15.27 -5.89 18.97
N ILE A 116 -14.00 -5.47 18.87
CA ILE A 116 -12.88 -6.11 19.59
C ILE A 116 -13.07 -5.99 21.11
N LEU A 117 -13.46 -4.82 21.61
CA LEU A 117 -13.68 -4.59 23.04
C LEU A 117 -14.85 -5.43 23.59
N HIS A 118 -15.97 -5.47 22.87
CA HIS A 118 -17.13 -6.28 23.26
C HIS A 118 -16.83 -7.77 23.23
N GLU A 119 -16.11 -8.25 22.21
CA GLU A 119 -15.68 -9.65 22.13
C GLU A 119 -14.74 -9.99 23.29
N ASN A 120 -13.75 -9.15 23.59
CA ASN A 120 -12.87 -9.36 24.73
C ASN A 120 -13.61 -9.34 26.08
N LYS A 121 -14.65 -8.50 26.22
CA LYS A 121 -15.52 -8.53 27.41
C LYS A 121 -16.23 -9.89 27.54
N ARG A 122 -16.83 -10.40 26.46
CA ARG A 122 -17.50 -11.70 26.43
C ARG A 122 -16.55 -12.87 26.71
N ARG A 123 -15.35 -12.84 26.12
CA ARG A 123 -14.32 -13.86 26.34
C ARG A 123 -13.90 -13.88 27.80
N LYS A 124 -13.66 -12.71 28.39
CA LYS A 124 -13.34 -12.58 29.82
C LYS A 124 -14.44 -13.15 30.72
N THR A 125 -15.72 -12.84 30.45
CA THR A 125 -16.83 -13.41 31.23
C THR A 125 -16.97 -14.93 31.05
N SER A 126 -16.52 -15.46 29.93
CA SER A 126 -16.56 -16.90 29.61
C SER A 126 -15.28 -17.65 30.00
N GLY A 127 -14.35 -17.01 30.72
CA GLY A 127 -13.06 -17.62 31.10
C GLY A 127 -12.08 -17.87 29.94
N LEU A 128 -12.33 -17.29 28.76
CA LEU A 128 -11.48 -17.45 27.58
C LEU A 128 -10.39 -16.37 27.51
N PRO A 129 -9.21 -16.68 26.94
CA PRO A 129 -8.16 -15.71 26.74
C PRO A 129 -8.61 -14.60 25.79
N ILE A 130 -8.38 -13.34 26.18
CA ILE A 130 -8.70 -12.17 25.35
C ILE A 130 -7.80 -12.12 24.11
N PHE A 131 -8.31 -11.56 23.02
CA PHE A 131 -7.49 -11.25 21.86
C PHE A 131 -6.62 -10.03 22.13
N ARG A 132 -5.32 -10.18 21.89
CA ARG A 132 -4.36 -9.08 21.88
C ARG A 132 -3.93 -8.80 20.44
N TYR A 133 -4.53 -7.79 19.84
CA TYR A 133 -4.11 -7.28 18.53
C TYR A 133 -2.95 -6.31 18.77
N ARG A 134 -1.71 -6.76 18.53
CA ARG A 134 -0.53 -5.90 18.50
C ARG A 134 -0.13 -5.76 17.04
N SER A 135 -0.23 -4.55 16.48
CA SER A 135 0.39 -4.31 15.18
C SER A 135 1.89 -4.55 15.32
N ASN A 136 2.46 -5.17 14.31
CA ASN A 136 3.90 -5.38 14.21
C ASN A 136 4.35 -4.98 12.81
N HIS A 137 5.66 -4.96 12.58
CA HIS A 137 6.24 -4.51 11.32
C HIS A 137 5.79 -5.32 10.10
N SER A 138 5.22 -6.51 10.24
CA SER A 138 4.70 -7.27 9.09
C SER A 138 3.50 -6.62 8.39
N HIS A 139 2.78 -5.68 9.03
CA HIS A 139 1.59 -5.05 8.44
C HIS A 139 1.87 -3.64 7.90
N TYR A 140 2.84 -2.92 8.46
CA TYR A 140 3.13 -1.52 8.11
C TYR A 140 4.63 -1.18 8.08
N GLY A 141 5.51 -2.19 8.05
CA GLY A 141 6.95 -2.02 8.03
C GLY A 141 7.48 -1.77 6.62
N CYS A 142 6.95 -0.77 5.94
CA CYS A 142 7.50 -0.37 4.65
C CYS A 142 8.98 -0.02 4.81
N PRO A 143 9.86 -0.48 3.91
CA PRO A 143 11.23 0.01 3.90
C PRO A 143 11.23 1.52 3.62
N GLY A 144 12.26 2.21 4.11
CA GLY A 144 12.47 3.61 3.74
C GLY A 144 12.62 3.75 2.23
N PRO A 145 12.19 4.88 1.65
CA PRO A 145 12.30 5.09 0.21
C PRO A 145 13.76 5.01 -0.24
N VAL A 146 14.00 4.20 -1.27
CA VAL A 146 15.31 3.99 -1.88
C VAL A 146 15.46 4.84 -3.13
N ASN A 147 16.69 5.21 -3.47
CA ASN A 147 16.96 5.89 -4.73
C ASN A 147 16.78 4.91 -5.89
N PHE A 148 16.16 5.38 -6.96
CA PHE A 148 16.02 4.61 -8.19
C PHE A 148 17.38 4.23 -8.79
N ASP A 149 18.35 5.15 -8.74
CA ASP A 149 19.76 4.85 -8.98
C ASP A 149 20.53 4.91 -7.64
N PRO A 150 21.05 3.76 -7.15
CA PRO A 150 21.83 3.71 -5.91
C PRO A 150 23.08 4.60 -5.95
N LYS A 151 23.59 4.93 -7.15
CA LYS A 151 24.80 5.74 -7.34
C LYS A 151 24.54 7.24 -7.25
N VAL A 152 23.28 7.67 -7.35
CA VAL A 152 22.90 9.09 -7.31
C VAL A 152 22.62 9.50 -5.88
N LYS A 153 23.35 10.50 -5.36
CA LYS A 153 23.02 11.14 -4.07
C LYS A 153 21.77 12.02 -4.25
N PRO A 154 20.77 11.93 -3.36
CA PRO A 154 19.54 12.68 -3.52
C PRO A 154 19.81 14.18 -3.32
N LYS A 155 19.21 15.02 -4.16
CA LYS A 155 19.21 16.46 -3.92
C LYS A 155 18.28 16.80 -2.75
N PRO A 156 18.57 17.83 -1.93
CA PRO A 156 17.77 18.20 -0.75
C PRO A 156 16.27 18.38 -1.03
N PHE A 157 15.91 18.85 -2.23
CA PHE A 157 14.52 19.11 -2.65
C PHE A 157 13.86 17.99 -3.47
N GLU A 158 14.60 16.97 -3.93
CA GLU A 158 14.01 15.85 -4.70
C GLU A 158 13.33 14.81 -3.78
N SER A 159 13.45 14.99 -2.47
CA SER A 159 13.24 13.91 -1.51
C SER A 159 12.07 14.18 -0.56
N ILE A 160 11.05 14.93 -0.99
CA ILE A 160 9.86 15.24 -0.19
C ILE A 160 9.24 13.97 0.42
N TYR A 161 9.15 12.89 -0.35
CA TYR A 161 8.62 11.61 0.14
C TYR A 161 9.48 10.96 1.20
N ARG A 162 10.81 11.10 1.13
CA ARG A 162 11.73 10.62 2.16
C ARG A 162 11.63 11.46 3.42
N HIS A 163 11.56 12.78 3.28
CA HIS A 163 11.36 13.68 4.41
C HIS A 163 10.05 13.34 5.13
N LEU A 164 8.94 13.26 4.40
CA LEU A 164 7.63 12.85 4.93
C LEU A 164 7.67 11.46 5.57
N TYR A 165 8.39 10.51 4.97
CA TYR A 165 8.57 9.16 5.53
C TYR A 165 9.26 9.22 6.90
N TYR A 166 10.43 9.88 7.00
CA TYR A 166 11.18 9.94 8.25
C TYR A 166 10.45 10.79 9.31
N GLN A 167 9.84 11.91 8.91
CA GLN A 167 8.97 12.70 9.77
C GLN A 167 7.86 11.81 10.37
N SER A 168 7.18 11.01 9.55
CA SER A 168 6.14 10.09 10.02
C SER A 168 6.69 9.03 10.99
N VAL A 169 7.92 8.54 10.77
CA VAL A 169 8.58 7.61 11.69
C VAL A 169 8.86 8.27 13.05
N PHE A 170 9.32 9.53 13.07
CA PHE A 170 9.57 10.26 14.31
C PHE A 170 8.27 10.58 15.04
N GLU A 171 7.24 11.05 14.33
CA GLU A 171 5.91 11.29 14.87
C GLU A 171 5.33 10.01 15.49
N ALA A 172 5.44 8.86 14.82
CA ALA A 172 5.00 7.57 15.36
C ALA A 172 5.74 7.19 16.65
N LYS A 173 7.06 7.44 16.73
CA LYS A 173 7.85 7.23 17.96
C LYS A 173 7.39 8.16 19.08
N ALA A 174 7.15 9.45 18.79
CA ALA A 174 6.64 10.41 19.75
C ALA A 174 5.26 9.99 20.28
N VAL A 175 4.33 9.65 19.39
CA VAL A 175 3.00 9.12 19.77
C VAL A 175 3.13 7.88 20.64
N SER A 176 4.00 6.92 20.28
CA SER A 176 4.21 5.72 21.11
C SER A 176 4.81 6.04 22.48
N HIS A 177 5.71 7.01 22.58
CA HIS A 177 6.29 7.44 23.86
C HIS A 177 5.20 8.01 24.77
N PHE A 178 4.44 9.00 24.27
CA PHE A 178 3.41 9.68 25.06
C PHE A 178 2.22 8.79 25.40
N ALA A 179 1.81 7.89 24.50
CA ALA A 179 0.75 6.92 24.78
C ALA A 179 1.07 6.01 25.99
N LYS A 180 2.35 5.74 26.26
CA LYS A 180 2.79 4.93 27.40
C LYS A 180 2.82 5.69 28.73
N LEU A 181 2.85 7.02 28.70
CA LEU A 181 2.90 7.84 29.93
C LEU A 181 1.55 7.91 30.65
N ASN A 182 0.45 7.55 29.98
CA ASN A 182 -0.90 7.51 30.55
C ASN A 182 -1.31 8.83 31.26
N ARG A 183 -0.89 9.97 30.70
CA ARG A 183 -1.23 11.31 31.18
C ARG A 183 -1.61 12.21 30.01
N LYS A 184 -2.24 13.36 30.32
CA LYS A 184 -2.46 14.41 29.33
C LYS A 184 -1.11 15.00 28.88
N VAL A 185 -1.00 15.27 27.59
CA VAL A 185 0.19 15.81 26.93
C VAL A 185 -0.24 17.02 26.13
N THR A 186 0.49 18.11 26.27
CA THR A 186 0.26 19.35 25.52
C THR A 186 0.93 19.29 24.15
N SER A 187 0.44 20.10 23.20
CA SER A 187 1.07 20.21 21.88
C SER A 187 2.53 20.69 21.96
N ASN A 188 2.87 21.55 22.94
CA ASN A 188 4.23 22.03 23.14
C ASN A 188 5.17 20.91 23.58
N GLU A 189 4.78 20.12 24.59
CA GLU A 189 5.57 18.96 25.03
C GLU A 189 5.79 17.95 23.89
N PHE A 190 4.76 17.74 23.05
CA PHE A 190 4.87 16.87 21.89
C PHE A 190 5.87 17.40 20.86
N ASN A 191 5.76 18.68 20.50
CA ASN A 191 6.62 19.31 19.50
C ASN A 191 8.08 19.42 19.98
N GLU A 192 8.33 19.74 21.26
CA GLU A 192 9.67 19.76 21.84
C GLU A 192 10.32 18.36 21.80
N TYR A 193 9.55 17.32 22.16
CA TYR A 193 10.03 15.95 22.05
C TYR A 193 10.35 15.58 20.60
N LEU A 194 9.45 15.93 19.66
CA LEU A 194 9.60 15.65 18.24
C LEU A 194 10.87 16.30 17.68
N SER A 195 11.07 17.59 17.91
CA SER A 195 12.27 18.33 17.47
C SER A 195 13.57 17.72 18.01
N ARG A 196 13.54 17.18 19.24
CA ARG A 196 14.71 16.50 19.83
C ARG A 196 15.01 15.15 19.18
N ILE A 197 14.00 14.40 18.75
CA ILE A 197 14.22 13.08 18.13
C ILE A 197 14.47 13.17 16.62
N ASP A 198 14.00 14.24 15.98
CA ASP A 198 14.25 14.54 14.57
C ASP A 198 15.70 15.01 14.34
N SER A 199 16.24 15.84 15.25
CA SER A 199 17.62 16.36 15.16
C SER A 199 18.75 15.34 15.41
N ASN A 200 18.41 14.08 15.71
CA ASN A 200 19.37 13.01 15.99
C ASN A 200 19.69 12.14 14.76
N VAL A 201 19.34 12.59 13.54
CA VAL A 201 19.55 11.90 12.25
C VAL A 201 20.06 12.88 11.21
#